data_AF-A0A1W9VLD8-F1
#
_entry.id   AF-A0A1W9VLD8-F1
#
_cell.length_a   1.000
_cell.length_b   1.000
_cell.length_c   1.000
_cell.angle_alpha   90.00
_cell.angle_beta   90.00
_cell.angle_gamma   90.00
#
_symmetry.space_group_name_H-M   'P 1'
#
loop_
_entity.id
_entity.type
_entity.pdbx_description
1 polymer ?
#
loop_
_entity_poly.entity_id
_entity_poly.type
_entity_poly.pdbx_seq_one_letter_code
_entity_poly.pdbx_strand_id
1 'polypeptide(L)'
;IGITAYVAAEIGIAAWIVEFLQKVKDFSVIKSSLYLSVYFGFLMIGRLIGSTFVDRSGVYVSKEYSIILPLTGLFLSILFPTMMASASERNPENKGKIFGILFFFAGLGGMLGPWGVGRVAHLYGIKTGMLVPPIFLMILVSTLFIIGRNKKVVKV
;
A
#
# COMPACT_ATOMS: atom_id res chain seq x y z
N ILE A 1 3.39 -0.97 11.06
CA ILE A 1 3.30 -2.28 10.37
C ILE A 1 2.40 -2.18 9.13
N GLY A 2 1.12 -1.80 9.26
CA GLY A 2 0.22 -1.66 8.09
C GLY A 2 0.78 -0.79 6.96
N ILE A 3 1.22 0.44 7.27
CA ILE A 3 1.82 1.35 6.27
C ILE A 3 3.09 0.78 5.61
N THR A 4 3.94 0.11 6.39
CA THR A 4 5.17 -0.52 5.89
C THR A 4 4.86 -1.66 4.92
N ALA A 5 3.91 -2.54 5.26
CA ALA A 5 3.52 -3.65 4.41
C ALA A 5 2.84 -3.16 3.12
N TYR A 6 1.99 -2.13 3.22
CA TYR A 6 1.40 -1.47 2.06
C TYR A 6 2.46 -0.95 1.09
N VAL A 7 3.37 -0.09 1.58
CA VAL A 7 4.41 0.52 0.73
C VAL A 7 5.37 -0.54 0.19
N ALA A 8 5.68 -1.58 0.96
CA ALA A 8 6.49 -2.70 0.48
C ALA A 8 5.83 -3.44 -0.69
N ALA A 9 4.52 -3.68 -0.63
CA ALA A 9 3.79 -4.29 -1.74
C ALA A 9 3.73 -3.37 -2.96
N GLU A 10 3.35 -2.11 -2.78
CA GLU A 10 3.21 -1.11 -3.86
C GLU A 10 4.53 -0.90 -4.60
N ILE A 11 5.59 -0.53 -3.86
CA ILE A 11 6.90 -0.22 -4.44
C ILE A 11 7.61 -1.50 -4.91
N GLY A 12 7.40 -2.64 -4.24
CA GLY A 12 7.93 -3.93 -4.68
C GLY A 12 7.40 -4.36 -6.05
N ILE A 13 6.10 -4.19 -6.32
CA ILE A 13 5.52 -4.46 -7.64
C ILE A 13 6.05 -3.47 -8.66
N ALA A 14 6.01 -2.17 -8.36
CA ALA A 14 6.43 -1.11 -9.28
C ALA A 14 7.89 -1.28 -9.73
N ALA A 15 8.77 -1.67 -8.81
CA ALA A 15 10.20 -1.86 -9.11
C ALA A 15 10.48 -3.05 -10.03
N TRP A 16 9.69 -4.12 -9.95
CA TRP A 16 10.00 -5.40 -10.62
C TRP A 16 9.04 -5.81 -11.73
N ILE A 17 7.92 -5.10 -11.92
CA ILE A 17 6.92 -5.42 -12.96
C ILE A 17 7.52 -5.36 -14.37
N VAL A 18 8.39 -4.39 -14.66
CA VAL A 18 9.04 -4.25 -15.97
C VAL A 18 9.97 -5.42 -16.22
N GLU A 19 10.82 -5.75 -15.25
CA GLU A 19 11.77 -6.86 -15.38
C GLU A 19 11.07 -8.22 -15.49
N PHE A 20 9.99 -8.41 -14.73
CA PHE A 20 9.13 -9.59 -14.86
C PHE A 20 8.52 -9.71 -16.26
N LEU A 21 7.95 -8.63 -16.81
CA LEU A 21 7.35 -8.65 -18.15
C LEU A 21 8.39 -8.90 -19.24
N GLN A 22 9.61 -8.36 -19.10
CA GLN A 22 10.68 -8.59 -20.06
C GLN A 22 11.22 -10.02 -19.99
N LYS A 23 11.59 -10.50 -18.80
CA LYS A 23 12.30 -11.79 -18.65
C LYS A 23 11.39 -13.02 -18.58
N VAL A 24 10.11 -12.86 -18.23
CA VAL A 24 9.18 -13.99 -18.08
C VAL A 24 8.15 -14.03 -19.22
N LYS A 25 7.75 -12.88 -19.74
CA LYS A 25 6.73 -12.78 -20.79
C LYS A 25 7.32 -12.40 -22.16
N ASP A 26 8.64 -12.21 -22.27
CA ASP A 26 9.35 -11.81 -23.49
C ASP A 26 8.78 -10.53 -24.14
N PHE A 27 8.25 -9.62 -23.32
CA PHE A 27 7.71 -8.36 -23.82
C PHE A 27 8.82 -7.36 -24.13
N SER A 28 8.60 -6.53 -25.14
CA SER A 28 9.52 -5.44 -25.47
C SER A 28 9.62 -4.41 -24.33
N VAL A 29 10.71 -3.66 -24.31
CA VAL A 29 10.93 -2.57 -23.34
C VAL A 29 9.77 -1.57 -23.39
N ILE A 30 9.31 -1.22 -24.59
CA ILE A 30 8.21 -0.26 -24.80
C ILE A 30 6.91 -0.77 -24.19
N LYS A 31 6.52 -2.02 -24.46
CA LYS A 31 5.30 -2.61 -23.89
C LYS A 31 5.39 -2.69 -22.37
N SER A 32 6.53 -3.12 -21.83
CA SER A 32 6.73 -3.27 -20.39
C SER A 32 6.69 -1.94 -19.63
N SER A 33 7.32 -0.90 -20.18
CA SER A 33 7.25 0.46 -19.62
C SER A 33 5.84 1.04 -19.69
N LEU A 34 5.07 0.73 -20.74
CA LEU A 34 3.66 1.12 -20.80
C LEU A 34 2.85 0.49 -19.66
N TYR A 35 3.06 -0.79 -19.34
CA TYR A 35 2.39 -1.43 -18.19
C TYR A 35 2.74 -0.76 -16.86
N LEU A 36 4.00 -0.32 -16.67
CA LEU A 36 4.40 0.44 -15.49
C LEU A 36 3.69 1.81 -15.41
N SER A 37 3.61 2.52 -16.53
CA SER A 37 2.87 3.79 -16.60
C SER A 37 1.38 3.59 -16.31
N VAL A 38 0.78 2.53 -16.87
CA VAL A 38 -0.62 2.16 -16.60
C VAL A 38 -0.81 1.83 -15.12
N TYR A 39 0.12 1.09 -14.50
CA TYR A 39 0.08 0.79 -13.07
C TYR A 39 0.01 2.07 -12.22
N PHE A 40 0.92 3.03 -12.44
CA PHE A 40 0.87 4.31 -11.72
C PHE A 40 -0.32 5.19 -12.11
N GLY A 41 -0.79 5.11 -13.36
CA GLY A 41 -1.98 5.81 -13.82
C GLY A 41 -3.25 5.35 -13.11
N PHE A 42 -3.47 4.04 -13.02
CA PHE A 42 -4.57 3.48 -12.23
C PHE A 42 -4.44 3.81 -10.74
N LEU A 43 -3.21 3.82 -10.22
CA LEU A 43 -2.95 4.19 -8.83
C LEU A 43 -3.31 5.65 -8.55
N MET A 44 -2.98 6.56 -9.46
CA MET A 44 -3.34 7.98 -9.39
C MET A 44 -4.86 8.18 -9.48
N ILE A 45 -5.51 7.52 -10.44
CA ILE A 45 -6.98 7.56 -10.58
C ILE A 45 -7.65 7.04 -9.31
N GLY A 46 -7.13 5.94 -8.75
CA GLY A 46 -7.64 5.38 -7.50
C GLY A 46 -7.48 6.31 -6.31
N ARG A 47 -6.38 7.05 -6.23
CA ARG A 47 -6.19 8.08 -5.20
C ARG A 47 -7.22 9.20 -5.32
N LEU A 48 -7.47 9.70 -6.53
CA LEU A 48 -8.39 10.81 -6.76
C LEU A 48 -9.86 10.41 -6.51
N ILE A 49 -10.29 9.27 -7.04
CA ILE A 49 -11.66 8.76 -6.88
C ILE A 49 -11.88 8.32 -5.43
N GLY A 50 -10.90 7.64 -4.84
CA GLY A 50 -10.98 7.24 -3.43
C GLY A 50 -11.08 8.44 -2.51
N SER A 51 -10.37 9.54 -2.79
CA SER A 51 -10.30 10.68 -1.87
C SER A 51 -11.59 11.45 -1.91
N THR A 52 -12.10 11.70 -3.12
CA THR A 52 -13.43 12.28 -3.28
C THR A 52 -14.53 11.39 -2.70
N PHE A 53 -14.42 10.06 -2.77
CA PHE A 53 -15.40 9.17 -2.14
C PHE A 53 -15.36 9.25 -0.61
N VAL A 54 -14.17 9.27 0.00
CA VAL A 54 -14.00 9.41 1.47
C VAL A 54 -14.48 10.78 1.95
N ASP A 55 -14.11 11.85 1.24
CA ASP A 55 -14.52 13.21 1.57
C ASP A 55 -16.03 13.40 1.44
N ARG A 56 -16.65 12.81 0.40
CA ARG A 56 -18.09 12.95 0.12
C ARG A 56 -18.97 12.04 0.97
N SER A 57 -18.47 10.88 1.37
CA SER A 57 -19.19 9.97 2.28
C SER A 57 -19.16 10.43 3.74
N GLY A 58 -18.44 11.52 4.05
CA GLY A 58 -18.31 12.02 5.42
C GLY A 58 -17.66 11.00 6.34
N VAL A 59 -16.94 10.01 5.79
CA VAL A 59 -16.13 9.06 6.57
C VAL A 59 -14.87 9.79 7.01
N TYR A 60 -15.06 10.80 7.85
CA TYR A 60 -14.06 11.39 8.73
C TYR A 60 -13.67 10.33 9.74
N VAL A 61 -12.90 9.34 9.27
CA VAL A 61 -12.22 8.28 10.02
C VAL A 61 -12.94 7.91 11.31
N SER A 62 -14.24 7.61 11.21
CA SER A 62 -14.93 6.91 12.27
C SER A 62 -14.23 5.56 12.31
N LYS A 63 -13.62 5.21 13.45
CA LYS A 63 -12.84 3.97 13.68
C LYS A 63 -13.53 2.70 13.17
N GLU A 64 -14.83 2.77 12.89
CA GLU A 64 -15.74 1.74 12.40
C GLU A 64 -15.47 1.30 10.96
N TYR A 65 -15.10 2.20 10.03
CA TYR A 65 -15.01 1.89 8.60
C TYR A 65 -13.57 1.70 8.06
N SER A 66 -12.54 1.88 8.90
CA SER A 66 -11.12 1.70 8.52
C SER A 66 -10.76 0.30 8.01
N ILE A 67 -11.61 -0.70 8.24
CA ILE A 67 -11.41 -2.10 7.82
C ILE A 67 -11.99 -2.40 6.45
N ILE A 68 -13.02 -1.66 6.02
CA ILE A 68 -13.72 -1.91 4.76
C ILE A 68 -13.03 -1.19 3.61
N LEU A 69 -12.47 0.01 3.88
CA LEU A 69 -11.72 0.81 2.92
C LEU A 69 -10.56 0.06 2.23
N PRO A 70 -9.70 -0.70 2.91
CA PRO A 70 -8.56 -1.38 2.27
C PRO A 70 -8.94 -2.58 1.40
N LEU A 71 -10.14 -3.14 1.57
CA LEU A 71 -10.59 -4.38 0.90
C LEU A 71 -11.08 -4.15 -0.53
N THR A 72 -11.53 -2.95 -0.85
CA THR A 72 -11.88 -2.54 -2.20
C THR A 72 -10.60 -2.19 -2.97
N GLY A 73 -10.19 -2.99 -3.96
CA GLY A 73 -8.86 -2.91 -4.61
C GLY A 73 -8.43 -1.55 -5.19
N LEU A 74 -9.36 -0.64 -5.44
CA LEU A 74 -9.11 0.77 -5.81
C LEU A 74 -8.55 1.62 -4.66
N PHE A 75 -8.79 1.21 -3.41
CA PHE A 75 -8.54 1.96 -2.18
C PHE A 75 -7.26 1.55 -1.43
N LEU A 76 -6.52 0.54 -1.88
CA LEU A 76 -5.14 0.36 -1.40
C LEU A 76 -4.34 1.65 -1.69
N SER A 77 -4.56 2.25 -2.87
CA SER A 77 -3.89 3.47 -3.32
C SER A 77 -4.08 4.68 -2.39
N ILE A 78 -5.20 4.75 -1.66
CA ILE A 78 -5.53 5.88 -0.77
C ILE A 78 -5.10 5.69 0.68
N LEU A 79 -4.63 4.50 1.06
CA LEU A 79 -4.23 4.23 2.43
C LEU A 79 -3.20 5.24 2.95
N PHE A 80 -2.25 5.62 2.11
CA PHE A 80 -1.21 6.56 2.49
C PHE A 80 -1.77 7.96 2.85
N PRO A 81 -2.46 8.70 1.97
CA PRO A 81 -3.01 10.02 2.31
C PRO A 81 -4.07 9.96 3.42
N THR A 82 -4.92 8.92 3.48
CA THR A 82 -5.93 8.80 4.55
C THR A 82 -5.30 8.54 5.92
N MET A 83 -4.27 7.68 5.99
CA MET A 83 -3.53 7.48 7.26
C MET A 83 -2.83 8.76 7.70
N MET A 84 -2.25 9.51 6.77
CA MET A 84 -1.60 10.79 7.05
C MET A 84 -2.61 11.82 7.58
N ALA A 85 -3.74 11.99 6.89
CA ALA A 85 -4.82 12.87 7.32
C ALA A 85 -5.31 12.50 8.73
N SER A 86 -5.72 11.24 8.91
CA SER A 86 -6.23 10.73 10.20
C SER A 86 -5.25 10.91 11.35
N ALA A 87 -3.98 10.61 11.11
CA ALA A 87 -2.96 10.72 12.15
C ALA A 87 -2.70 12.18 12.51
N SER A 88 -2.69 13.08 11.53
CA SER A 88 -2.44 14.52 11.72
C SER A 88 -3.61 15.26 12.38
N GLU A 89 -4.84 14.79 12.19
CA GLU A 89 -6.04 15.35 12.82
C GLU A 89 -6.13 15.02 14.32
N ARG A 90 -5.61 13.86 14.73
CA ARG A 90 -5.65 13.44 16.15
C ARG A 90 -4.73 14.25 17.06
N ASN A 91 -3.66 14.84 16.54
CA ASN A 91 -2.76 15.71 17.32
C ASN A 91 -2.29 16.87 16.44
N PRO A 92 -3.10 17.94 16.30
CA PRO A 92 -2.81 19.07 15.41
C PRO A 92 -1.53 19.84 15.77
N GLU A 93 -1.12 19.80 17.04
CA GLU A 93 0.10 20.41 17.59
C GLU A 93 1.41 19.73 17.15
N ASN A 94 1.36 18.45 16.75
CA ASN A 94 2.54 17.62 16.52
C ASN A 94 2.58 17.01 15.10
N LYS A 95 1.90 17.62 14.11
CA LYS A 95 1.78 17.12 12.73
C LYS A 95 3.12 16.71 12.10
N GLY A 96 4.16 17.53 12.29
CA GLY A 96 5.50 17.25 11.76
C GLY A 96 6.13 15.96 12.29
N LYS A 97 6.00 15.68 13.59
CA LYS A 97 6.49 14.44 14.20
C LYS A 97 5.73 13.21 13.69
N ILE A 98 4.41 13.34 13.56
CA ILE A 98 3.54 12.27 13.06
C ILE A 98 3.88 11.91 11.63
N PHE A 99 4.01 12.91 10.76
CA PHE A 99 4.45 12.71 9.38
C PHE A 99 5.84 12.09 9.33
N GLY A 100 6.79 12.56 10.14
CA GLY A 100 8.14 12.00 10.21
C GLY A 100 8.15 10.50 10.52
N ILE A 101 7.39 10.07 11.53
CA ILE A 101 7.26 8.66 11.91
C ILE A 101 6.59 7.83 10.80
N LEU A 102 5.50 8.34 10.20
CA LEU A 102 4.80 7.65 9.13
C LEU A 102 5.68 7.49 7.87
N PHE A 103 6.39 8.54 7.49
CA PHE A 103 7.35 8.50 6.37
C PHE A 103 8.52 7.56 6.65
N PHE A 104 9.01 7.50 7.89
CA PHE A 104 10.06 6.55 8.27
C PHE A 104 9.60 5.10 8.03
N PHE A 105 8.42 4.74 8.55
CA PHE A 105 7.87 3.39 8.37
C PHE A 105 7.47 3.09 6.92
N ALA A 106 7.03 4.10 6.16
CA ALA A 106 6.78 3.99 4.73
C ALA A 106 8.09 3.75 3.96
N GLY A 107 9.15 4.49 4.27
CA GLY A 107 10.48 4.33 3.68
C GLY A 107 11.06 2.94 3.94
N LEU A 108 10.88 2.40 5.14
CA LEU A 108 11.22 1.00 5.43
C LEU A 108 10.48 0.03 4.51
N GLY A 109 9.20 0.28 4.23
CA GLY A 109 8.43 -0.52 3.28
C GLY A 109 9.01 -0.41 1.87
N GLY A 110 9.28 0.81 1.42
CA GLY A 110 9.87 1.09 0.11
C GLY A 110 11.27 0.47 -0.08
N MET A 111 12.00 0.24 1.00
CA MET A 111 13.27 -0.50 0.98
C MET A 111 13.03 -2.02 0.97
N LEU A 112 12.19 -2.53 1.87
CA LEU A 112 11.99 -3.97 2.07
C LEU A 112 11.25 -4.64 0.91
N GLY A 113 10.35 -3.93 0.24
CA GLY A 113 9.57 -4.44 -0.89
C GLY A 113 10.46 -4.88 -2.05
N PRO A 114 11.13 -3.93 -2.75
CA PRO A 114 12.03 -4.24 -3.85
C PRO A 114 13.20 -5.14 -3.45
N TRP A 115 13.75 -4.95 -2.24
CA TRP A 115 14.83 -5.81 -1.74
C TRP A 115 14.37 -7.27 -1.56
N GLY A 116 13.18 -7.47 -1.00
CA GLY A 116 12.59 -8.80 -0.81
C GLY A 116 12.31 -9.50 -2.14
N VAL A 117 11.70 -8.78 -3.09
CA VAL A 117 11.47 -9.29 -4.46
C VAL A 117 12.80 -9.66 -5.11
N GLY A 118 13.81 -8.79 -5.04
CA GLY A 118 15.12 -9.03 -5.63
C GLY A 118 15.87 -10.21 -5.03
N ARG A 119 15.81 -10.39 -3.71
CA ARG A 119 16.44 -11.54 -3.06
C ARG A 119 15.80 -12.86 -3.44
N VAL A 120 14.47 -12.93 -3.46
CA VAL A 120 13.77 -14.14 -3.89
C VAL A 120 13.99 -14.38 -5.39
N ALA A 121 13.99 -13.32 -6.20
CA ALA A 121 14.24 -13.40 -7.64
C ALA A 121 15.64 -13.95 -7.96
N HIS A 122 16.67 -13.54 -7.22
CA HIS A 122 18.04 -14.03 -7.42
C HIS A 122 18.21 -15.51 -7.05
N LEU A 123 17.49 -15.99 -6.02
CA LEU A 123 17.64 -17.36 -5.52
C LEU A 123 16.76 -18.37 -6.26
N TYR A 124 15.53 -17.98 -6.60
CA TYR A 124 14.48 -18.88 -7.09
C TYR A 124 13.86 -18.42 -8.42
N GLY A 125 14.42 -17.39 -9.05
CA GLY A 125 13.95 -16.81 -10.30
C GLY A 125 12.86 -15.74 -10.12
N ILE A 126 12.72 -14.87 -11.12
CA ILE A 126 11.83 -13.70 -11.06
C ILE A 126 10.35 -14.07 -10.89
N LYS A 127 9.93 -15.26 -11.38
CA LYS A 127 8.55 -15.75 -11.19
C LYS A 127 8.17 -15.88 -9.71
N THR A 128 9.05 -16.43 -8.89
CA THR A 128 8.83 -16.60 -7.44
C THR A 128 9.08 -15.29 -6.69
N GLY A 129 10.01 -14.45 -7.17
CA GLY A 129 10.21 -13.10 -6.64
C GLY A 129 8.93 -12.25 -6.65
N MET A 130 8.13 -12.35 -7.71
CA MET A 130 6.86 -11.63 -7.82
C MET A 130 5.74 -12.14 -6.90
N LEU A 131 5.95 -13.22 -6.14
CA LEU A 131 5.02 -13.64 -5.09
C LEU A 131 5.23 -12.89 -3.77
N VAL A 132 6.35 -12.17 -3.61
CA VAL A 132 6.65 -11.39 -2.41
C VAL A 132 5.64 -10.26 -2.16
N PRO A 133 5.20 -9.45 -3.15
CA PRO A 133 4.25 -8.37 -2.89
C PRO A 133 2.85 -8.84 -2.44
N PRO A 134 2.26 -9.91 -2.99
CA PRO A 134 1.05 -10.52 -2.43
C PRO A 134 1.17 -10.94 -0.95
N ILE A 135 2.35 -11.38 -0.50
CA ILE A 135 2.57 -11.73 0.92
C ILE A 135 2.49 -10.49 1.80
N PHE A 136 3.06 -9.36 1.38
CA PHE A 136 2.92 -8.10 2.10
C PHE A 136 1.47 -7.61 2.14
N LEU A 137 0.67 -7.84 1.09
CA LEU A 137 -0.78 -7.57 1.11
C LEU A 137 -1.52 -8.45 2.11
N MET A 138 -1.17 -9.74 2.24
CA MET A 138 -1.74 -10.63 3.26
C MET A 138 -1.41 -10.15 4.68
N ILE A 139 -0.20 -9.64 4.91
CA ILE A 139 0.19 -9.04 6.20
C ILE A 139 -0.65 -7.78 6.49
N LEU A 140 -0.88 -6.95 5.48
CA LEU A 140 -1.75 -5.79 5.64
C LEU A 140 -3.17 -6.20 6.03
N VAL A 141 -3.78 -7.16 5.31
CA VAL A 141 -5.13 -7.66 5.60
C VAL A 141 -5.19 -8.27 7.00
N SER A 142 -4.18 -9.03 7.43
CA SER A 142 -4.15 -9.61 8.76
C SER A 142 -4.05 -8.55 9.86
N THR A 143 -3.26 -7.49 9.67
CA THR A 143 -3.22 -6.38 10.64
C THR A 143 -4.57 -5.68 10.77
N LEU A 144 -5.28 -5.48 9.66
CA LEU A 144 -6.61 -4.89 9.66
C LEU A 144 -7.63 -5.80 10.37
N PHE A 145 -7.55 -7.10 10.10
CA PHE A 145 -8.41 -8.10 10.75
C PHE A 145 -8.18 -8.18 12.26
N ILE A 146 -6.93 -8.12 12.73
CA ILE A 146 -6.58 -8.08 14.16
C ILE A 146 -7.16 -6.82 14.82
N ILE A 147 -7.01 -5.66 14.19
CA ILE A 147 -7.59 -4.40 14.68
C ILE A 147 -9.13 -4.50 14.74
N GLY A 148 -9.75 -5.21 13.79
CA GLY A 148 -11.20 -5.47 13.78
C GLY A 148 -11.68 -6.33 14.93
N ARG A 149 -10.90 -7.35 15.30
CA ARG A 149 -11.26 -8.28 16.38
C ARG A 149 -11.04 -7.69 17.78
N ASN A 150 -10.15 -6.72 17.95
CA ASN A 150 -9.84 -6.13 19.25
C ASN A 150 -10.87 -5.08 19.73
N LYS A 151 -12.00 -4.93 19.04
CA LYS A 151 -13.13 -4.07 19.47
C LYS A 151 -14.07 -4.78 20.45
N LYS A 152 -13.57 -5.36 21.54
CA LYS A 152 -14.43 -5.54 22.73
C LYS A 152 -14.67 -4.16 23.35
N VAL A 153 -15.82 -3.58 23.02
CA VAL A 153 -16.65 -2.68 23.85
C VAL A 153 -15.86 -1.80 24.83
N VAL A 154 -15.45 -0.62 24.39
CA VAL A 154 -15.38 0.53 25.30
C VAL A 154 -16.61 1.36 25.00
N LYS A 155 -17.73 0.99 25.64
CA LYS A 155 -18.84 1.90 25.87
C LYS A 155 -18.32 2.92 26.88
N VAL A 156 -18.16 4.17 26.44
CA VAL A 156 -18.25 5.32 27.35
C VAL A 156 -19.68 5.80 27.26
#